data_AF-A0A355BHD1-F1
#
_entry.id   AF-A0A355BHD1-F1
#
_cell.length_a   1.000
_cell.length_b   1.000
_cell.length_c   1.000
_cell.angle_alpha   90.00
_cell.angle_beta   90.00
_cell.angle_gamma   90.00
#
_symmetry.space_group_name_H-M   'P 1'
#
loop_
_entity.id
_entity.type
_entity.pdbx_description
1 polymer ?
#
loop_
_entity_poly.entity_id
_entity_poly.type
_entity_poly.pdbx_seq_one_letter_code
_entity_poly.pdbx_strand_id
1 'polypeptide(L)'
;TAVGLGGPPQLRRWERSQFLGQFPEQVLWAATEEVLSRRPMPQELSKALADSRCQRIFVKASQIHHCRLILQTAKQHGLPVTVVHSPEFRNDVALVITTTEPHSQEEVFIEPRG
;
A
#
# COMPACT_ATOMS: atom_id res chain seq x y z
N THR A 1 -37.73 -9.97 0.68
CA THR A 1 -37.36 -10.63 1.95
C THR A 1 -35.98 -11.23 1.79
N ALA A 2 -35.07 -10.88 2.70
CA ALA A 2 -33.62 -11.10 2.64
C ALA A 2 -33.19 -12.52 3.07
N VAL A 3 -32.14 -13.07 2.45
CA VAL A 3 -31.14 -14.05 2.96
C VAL A 3 -29.96 -14.06 1.95
N GLY A 4 -28.66 -13.95 2.26
CA GLY A 4 -27.92 -13.81 3.50
C GLY A 4 -26.54 -13.17 3.23
N LEU A 5 -26.07 -12.47 4.26
CA LEU A 5 -24.75 -11.86 4.39
C LEU A 5 -23.66 -12.92 4.56
N GLY A 6 -22.45 -12.65 4.08
CA GLY A 6 -21.20 -13.24 4.59
C GLY A 6 -20.67 -14.47 3.86
N GLY A 7 -20.10 -14.29 2.67
CA GLY A 7 -18.99 -15.15 2.23
C GLY A 7 -17.67 -14.51 2.69
N PRO A 8 -16.72 -15.21 3.33
CA PRO A 8 -15.41 -14.64 3.64
C PRO A 8 -14.77 -14.11 2.34
N PRO A 9 -14.10 -12.94 2.37
CA PRO A 9 -13.62 -12.32 1.15
C PRO A 9 -12.67 -13.31 0.45
N GLN A 10 -13.12 -13.77 -0.70
CA GLN A 10 -12.50 -14.85 -1.47
C GLN A 10 -11.33 -14.25 -2.25
N LEU A 11 -10.36 -13.75 -1.50
CA LEU A 11 -9.25 -12.93 -1.97
C LEU A 11 -8.23 -13.82 -2.67
N ARG A 12 -8.30 -13.77 -3.99
CA ARG A 12 -7.57 -14.69 -4.86
C ARG A 12 -6.13 -14.22 -4.96
N ARG A 13 -5.21 -15.19 -5.05
CA ARG A 13 -3.74 -15.03 -5.20
C ARG A 13 -3.27 -13.91 -6.15
N TRP A 14 -4.09 -13.52 -7.13
CA TRP A 14 -3.80 -12.42 -8.06
C TRP A 14 -3.77 -11.04 -7.39
N GLU A 15 -4.60 -10.79 -6.36
CA GLU A 15 -4.69 -9.51 -5.65
C GLU A 15 -3.46 -9.24 -4.79
N ARG A 16 -2.89 -10.27 -4.17
CA ARG A 16 -1.64 -10.15 -3.41
C ARG A 16 -0.47 -9.76 -4.30
N SER A 17 -0.47 -10.22 -5.55
CA SER A 17 0.54 -9.81 -6.53
C SER A 17 0.43 -8.30 -6.86
N GLN A 18 -0.76 -7.71 -6.66
CA GLN A 18 -1.00 -6.29 -6.90
C GLN A 18 -0.58 -5.37 -5.75
N PHE A 19 -0.25 -5.90 -4.57
CA PHE A 19 0.16 -5.09 -3.41
C PHE A 19 1.49 -5.56 -2.83
N LEU A 20 2.45 -5.91 -3.69
CA LEU A 20 3.79 -6.34 -3.27
C LEU A 20 3.77 -7.52 -2.28
N GLY A 21 2.80 -8.44 -2.45
CA GLY A 21 2.61 -9.63 -1.61
C GLY A 21 1.63 -9.45 -0.44
N GLN A 22 1.13 -8.23 -0.21
CA GLN A 22 0.22 -7.90 0.88
C GLN A 22 -1.24 -8.19 0.55
N PHE A 23 -2.02 -8.47 1.59
CA PHE A 23 -3.46 -8.61 1.47
C PHE A 23 -4.10 -7.23 1.39
N PRO A 24 -5.03 -6.95 0.46
CA PRO A 24 -5.68 -5.65 0.35
C PRO A 24 -6.41 -5.25 1.64
N GLU A 25 -6.92 -6.21 2.41
CA GLU A 25 -7.49 -5.99 3.75
C GLU A 25 -6.51 -5.38 4.75
N GLN A 26 -5.21 -5.43 4.46
CA GLN A 26 -4.17 -4.82 5.27
C GLN A 26 -3.58 -3.57 4.61
N VAL A 27 -3.96 -3.24 3.37
CA VAL A 27 -3.40 -2.11 2.63
C VAL A 27 -4.18 -0.84 2.90
N LEU A 28 -3.62 0.05 3.71
CA LEU A 28 -4.24 1.34 4.02
C LEU A 28 -4.11 2.32 2.85
N TRP A 29 -2.99 2.25 2.12
CA TRP A 29 -2.74 3.11 0.97
C TRP A 29 -1.78 2.44 -0.02
N ALA A 30 -2.01 2.61 -1.31
CA ALA A 30 -1.08 2.15 -2.35
C ALA A 30 -0.94 3.18 -3.48
N ALA A 31 0.27 3.28 -4.03
CA ALA A 31 0.52 4.09 -5.22
C ALA A 31 1.40 3.40 -6.24
N THR A 32 1.19 3.84 -7.48
CA THR A 32 1.96 3.41 -8.63
C THR A 32 3.24 4.20 -8.82
N GLU A 33 4.16 3.64 -9.61
CA GLU A 33 5.41 4.28 -10.05
C GLU A 33 5.15 5.66 -10.67
N GLU A 34 4.10 5.76 -11.48
CA GLU A 34 3.69 7.00 -12.15
C GLU A 34 3.19 8.06 -11.15
N VAL A 35 2.35 7.66 -10.19
CA VAL A 35 1.86 8.54 -9.13
C VAL A 35 3.03 9.11 -8.32
N LEU A 36 3.94 8.25 -7.87
CA LEU A 36 5.10 8.69 -7.06
C LEU A 36 6.08 9.55 -7.85
N SER A 37 6.19 9.32 -9.16
CA SER A 37 7.02 10.15 -10.05
C SER A 37 6.41 11.54 -10.26
N ARG A 38 5.08 11.66 -10.36
CA ARG A 38 4.38 12.94 -10.53
C ARG A 38 4.25 13.72 -9.23
N ARG A 39 3.93 13.01 -8.14
CA ARG A 39 3.75 13.57 -6.80
C ARG A 39 4.49 12.71 -5.78
N PRO A 40 5.72 13.10 -5.40
CA PRO A 40 6.52 12.31 -4.47
C PRO A 40 5.98 12.30 -3.02
N MET A 41 5.08 13.22 -2.67
CA MET A 41 4.41 13.20 -1.36
C MET A 41 2.96 13.74 -1.47
N PRO A 42 1.99 12.90 -1.88
CA PRO A 42 0.57 13.25 -1.85
C PRO A 42 0.11 13.50 -0.40
N GLN A 43 -0.88 14.38 -0.21
CA GLN A 43 -1.43 14.62 1.14
C GLN A 43 -2.02 13.33 1.75
N GLU A 44 -2.63 12.48 0.93
CA GLU A 44 -3.18 11.19 1.36
C GLU A 44 -2.08 10.25 1.88
N LEU A 45 -0.89 10.27 1.27
CA LEU A 45 0.28 9.54 1.76
C LEU A 45 0.71 10.07 3.13
N SER A 46 0.80 11.39 3.31
CA SER A 46 1.14 11.97 4.61
C SER A 46 0.12 11.63 5.70
N LYS A 47 -1.18 11.60 5.35
CA LYS A 47 -2.24 11.14 6.28
C LYS A 47 -2.06 9.66 6.62
N ALA A 48 -1.79 8.82 5.64
CA ALA A 48 -1.55 7.38 5.85
C ALA A 48 -0.32 7.11 6.72
N LEU A 49 0.76 7.89 6.56
CA LEU A 49 1.96 7.80 7.40
C LEU A 49 1.74 8.32 8.83
N ALA A 50 0.84 9.29 9.00
CA ALA A 50 0.46 9.82 10.30
C ALA A 50 -0.64 8.99 11.00
N ASP A 51 -1.27 8.06 10.27
CA ASP A 51 -2.30 7.18 10.83
C ASP A 51 -1.68 6.21 11.83
N SER A 52 -2.18 6.20 13.07
CA SER A 52 -1.70 5.32 14.13
C SER A 52 -1.86 3.83 13.82
N ARG A 53 -2.74 3.48 12.88
CA ARG A 53 -2.94 2.11 12.40
C ARG A 53 -1.82 1.65 11.48
N CYS A 54 -1.06 2.59 10.89
CA CYS A 54 0.05 2.29 10.01
C CYS A 54 1.11 1.46 10.73
N GLN A 55 1.36 0.26 10.21
CA GLN A 55 2.29 -0.69 10.78
C GLN A 55 3.63 -0.69 10.04
N ARG A 56 3.60 -0.66 8.71
CA ARG A 56 4.76 -0.94 7.88
C ARG A 56 4.55 -0.42 6.47
N ILE A 57 5.65 -0.09 5.81
CA ILE A 57 5.67 0.35 4.42
C ILE A 57 6.45 -0.65 3.59
N PHE A 58 5.89 -1.02 2.44
CA PHE A 58 6.54 -1.85 1.44
C PHE A 58 6.83 -0.98 0.21
N VAL A 59 8.08 -1.02 -0.25
CA VAL A 59 8.53 -0.28 -1.43
C VAL A 59 9.19 -1.21 -2.42
N LYS A 60 8.88 -1.06 -3.71
CA LYS A 60 9.57 -1.80 -4.78
C LYS A 60 11.03 -1.34 -4.85
N ALA A 61 11.97 -2.28 -4.92
CA ALA A 61 13.40 -1.98 -4.91
C ALA A 61 13.84 -1.00 -6.01
N SER A 62 13.25 -1.11 -7.21
CA SER A 62 13.51 -0.18 -8.33
C SER A 62 13.12 1.27 -8.02
N GLN A 63 12.22 1.48 -7.06
CA GLN A 63 11.67 2.79 -6.71
C GLN A 63 12.22 3.37 -5.41
N ILE A 64 13.19 2.71 -4.79
CA ILE A 64 13.77 3.14 -3.51
C ILE A 64 14.35 4.57 -3.59
N HIS A 65 14.97 4.91 -4.73
CA HIS A 65 15.56 6.22 -4.96
C HIS A 65 14.50 7.32 -5.13
N HIS A 66 13.42 7.03 -5.86
CA HIS A 66 12.30 7.96 -6.04
C HIS A 66 11.50 8.17 -4.74
N CYS A 67 11.36 7.11 -3.94
CA CYS A 67 10.63 7.14 -2.67
C CYS A 67 11.48 7.64 -1.49
N ARG A 68 12.71 8.11 -1.70
CA ARG A 68 13.65 8.44 -0.61
C ARG A 68 13.07 9.38 0.44
N LEU A 69 12.32 10.39 0.00
CA LEU A 69 11.65 11.35 0.90
C LEU A 69 10.61 10.65 1.78
N ILE A 70 9.78 9.79 1.19
CA ILE A 70 8.77 8.99 1.88
C ILE A 70 9.42 8.08 2.91
N LEU A 71 10.52 7.41 2.54
CA LEU A 71 11.26 6.53 3.46
C LEU A 71 11.88 7.31 4.62
N GLN A 72 12.31 8.55 4.39
CA GLN A 72 12.81 9.42 5.45
C GLN A 72 11.69 9.83 6.40
N THR A 73 10.52 10.24 5.88
CA THR A 73 9.34 10.54 6.69
C THR A 73 8.90 9.33 7.50
N ALA A 74 8.82 8.15 6.88
CA ALA A 74 8.50 6.89 7.56
C ALA A 74 9.44 6.61 8.74
N LYS A 75 10.76 6.81 8.54
CA LYS A 75 11.75 6.67 9.61
C LYS A 75 11.55 7.69 10.73
N GLN A 76 11.17 8.92 10.42
CA GLN A 76 10.85 9.94 11.43
C GLN A 76 9.63 9.55 12.27
N HIS A 77 8.65 8.88 11.67
CA HIS A 77 7.49 8.32 12.35
C HIS A 77 7.77 6.97 13.05
N GLY A 78 9.00 6.44 12.99
CA GLY A 78 9.35 5.14 13.57
C GLY A 78 8.75 3.94 12.82
N LEU A 79 8.28 4.14 11.59
CA LEU A 79 7.64 3.09 10.79
C LEU A 79 8.69 2.19 10.12
N PRO A 80 8.59 0.86 10.26
CA PRO A 80 9.46 -0.06 9.55
C PRO A 80 9.19 -0.01 8.05
N VAL A 81 10.27 -0.06 7.27
CA VAL A 81 10.25 -0.08 5.80
C VAL A 81 10.83 -1.41 5.33
N THR A 82 10.10 -2.09 4.45
CA THR A 82 10.52 -3.30 3.77
C THR A 82 10.70 -3.03 2.28
N VAL A 83 11.86 -3.36 1.76
CA VAL A 83 12.15 -3.28 0.32
C VAL A 83 11.84 -4.61 -0.32
N VAL A 84 10.99 -4.59 -1.34
CA VAL A 84 10.53 -5.78 -2.06
C VAL A 84 11.29 -5.88 -3.38
N HIS A 85 12.07 -6.95 -3.53
CA HIS A 85 12.94 -7.20 -4.68
C HIS A 85 12.32 -8.15 -5.72
N SER A 86 11.10 -8.63 -5.51
CA SER A 86 10.52 -9.68 -6.34
C SER A 86 10.04 -9.16 -7.70
N PRO A 87 10.62 -9.64 -8.83
CA PRO A 87 10.17 -9.30 -10.19
C PRO A 87 8.83 -9.96 -10.56
N GLU A 88 8.29 -10.83 -9.71
CA GLU A 88 6.98 -11.48 -9.91
C GLU A 88 5.81 -10.49 -9.79
N PHE A 89 6.03 -9.35 -9.14
CA PHE A 89 5.08 -8.25 -9.03
C PHE A 89 5.15 -7.38 -10.29
N ARG A 90 4.46 -7.84 -11.35
CA ARG A 90 4.37 -7.18 -12.67
C ARG A 90 3.46 -5.95 -12.70
N ASN A 91 2.88 -5.60 -11.56
CA ASN A 91 2.03 -4.44 -11.39
C ASN A 91 2.87 -3.16 -11.24
N ASP A 92 2.33 -2.03 -11.69
CA ASP A 92 2.99 -0.73 -11.54
C ASP A 92 2.93 -0.17 -10.11
N VAL A 93 2.48 -0.93 -9.10
CA VAL A 93 2.48 -0.47 -7.70
C VAL A 93 3.91 -0.41 -7.19
N ALA A 94 4.29 0.76 -6.70
CA ALA A 94 5.62 1.07 -6.20
C ALA A 94 5.70 1.08 -4.68
N LEU A 95 4.61 1.49 -4.02
CA LEU A 95 4.54 1.68 -2.59
C LEU A 95 3.21 1.16 -2.05
N VAL A 96 3.27 0.49 -0.91
CA VAL A 96 2.12 -0.01 -0.17
C VAL A 96 2.33 0.30 1.31
N ILE A 97 1.36 0.95 1.94
CA ILE A 97 1.30 1.15 3.37
C ILE A 97 0.32 0.13 3.94
N THR A 98 0.75 -0.58 4.97
CA THR A 98 -0.07 -1.59 5.63
C THR A 98 -0.46 -1.20 7.05
N THR A 99 -1.63 -1.65 7.47
CA THR A 99 -2.18 -1.52 8.83
C THR A 99 -2.03 -2.81 9.63
N THR A 100 -2.03 -2.69 10.96
CA THR A 100 -2.05 -3.83 11.89
C THR A 100 -3.42 -4.50 11.97
N GLU A 101 -4.47 -3.71 11.84
CA GLU A 101 -5.85 -4.18 11.92
C GLU A 101 -6.40 -4.39 10.51
N PRO A 102 -7.02 -5.54 10.21
CA PRO A 102 -7.70 -5.73 8.95
C PRO A 102 -8.86 -4.74 8.85
N HIS A 103 -8.92 -4.02 7.74
CA HIS A 103 -9.96 -3.05 7.41
C HIS A 103 -10.72 -3.49 6.17
N SER A 104 -11.96 -3.03 6.03
CA SER A 104 -12.81 -3.39 4.90
C SER A 104 -12.19 -2.89 3.60
N GLN A 105 -12.31 -3.66 2.51
CA GLN A 105 -11.68 -3.32 1.23
C GLN A 105 -12.14 -1.99 0.63
N GLU A 106 -13.28 -1.45 1.08
CA GLU A 106 -13.79 -0.13 0.69
C GLU A 106 -12.95 1.04 1.24
N GLU A 107 -12.09 0.80 2.24
CA GLU A 107 -11.21 1.81 2.84
C GLU A 107 -9.83 1.88 2.18
N VAL A 108 -9.52 0.97 1.25
CA VAL A 108 -8.22 0.93 0.56
C VAL A 108 -8.12 2.09 -0.43
N PHE A 109 -7.34 3.11 -0.10
CA PHE A 109 -7.08 4.20 -1.04
C PHE A 109 -5.99 3.78 -2.03
N ILE A 110 -6.40 3.55 -3.28
CA ILE A 110 -5.49 3.37 -4.41
C ILE A 110 -5.50 4.67 -5.20
N GLU A 111 -4.36 5.37 -5.26
CA GLU A 111 -4.29 6.56 -6.12
C GLU A 111 -4.35 6.10 -7.59
N PRO A 112 -5.43 6.41 -8.33
CA PRO A 112 -5.59 5.92 -9.69
C PRO A 112 -4.56 6.54 -10.63
N ARG A 113 -4.20 5.80 -11.68
CA ARG A 113 -3.44 6.36 -12.82
C ARG A 113 -4.28 7.49 -13.42
N GLY A 114 -3.77 8.70 -13.38
CA GLY A 114 -4.46 9.91 -13.86
C GLY A 114 -4.13 10.22 -15.30
#